data_AF-A0A1Q2CFJ1-F1
#
_entry.id   AF-A0A1Q2CFJ1-F1
#
_cell.length_a   1.000
_cell.length_b   1.000
_cell.length_c   1.000
_cell.angle_alpha   90.00
_cell.angle_beta   90.00
_cell.angle_gamma   90.00
#
_symmetry.space_group_name_H-M   'P 1'
#
loop_
_entity.id
_entity.type
_entity.pdbx_description
1 polymer ?
#
loop_
_entity_poly.entity_id
_entity_poly.type
_entity_poly.pdbx_seq_one_letter_code
_entity_poly.pdbx_strand_id
1 'polypeptide(L)'
;MTACGGTETEAPTPESGVSSTAAVEAEPSPSEEPATEPAPEPSPTPPAAFAVLATAGTSTLDGAPGAAGAELMAGSVVEVTAGPVALQYPDGSVVRLDAGSTFTLGEGETRGTLSEGLSWVRVAPQSAGQFALSVGSAVVTAQGTAFAAGCSGGGCHLAVLEGAVDVDGATVAAGQALALTAGGQPTPAGYDTTFAHEFLKAAADADATEIEGAPDALTLAENLGPKFASWVGTMSGTRTVTACTGTDCGSFPVGDVADRTYTFGVDCTTGFPCVGVGTTTYGMGTETLTAELPMSYDGQQVSYSYQSTYPPCSDDTGQYDTTITWTWTADEAAVVDDAYVVTKATGEAKSINASSDPGSCGATGGTNDGALEVARD
;
A
#
# COMPACT_ATOMS: atom_id res chain seq x y z
N MET A 1 -59.63 17.43 51.42
CA MET A 1 -58.42 16.80 51.95
C MET A 1 -57.26 17.25 51.05
N THR A 2 -56.46 18.17 51.61
CA THR A 2 -55.03 18.49 51.37
C THR A 2 -54.45 18.19 49.98
N ALA A 3 -54.24 19.15 49.06
CA ALA A 3 -53.26 20.28 48.96
C ALA A 3 -51.85 19.85 48.49
N CYS A 4 -51.43 20.25 47.27
CA CYS A 4 -50.40 21.27 46.89
C CYS A 4 -48.93 20.77 47.02
N GLY A 5 -47.90 21.09 46.21
CA GLY A 5 -47.58 22.05 45.11
C GLY A 5 -46.29 21.54 44.40
N GLY A 6 -45.86 22.02 43.21
CA GLY A 6 -45.20 23.33 42.94
C GLY A 6 -43.91 23.48 43.77
N THR A 7 -42.69 23.74 43.32
CA THR A 7 -42.09 24.57 42.23
C THR A 7 -40.55 24.34 42.34
N GLU A 8 -39.77 24.25 41.26
CA GLU A 8 -38.93 25.32 40.68
C GLU A 8 -37.73 25.82 41.54
N THR A 9 -36.55 25.88 40.90
CA THR A 9 -35.56 26.98 40.99
C THR A 9 -34.23 26.80 41.75
N GLU A 10 -33.18 27.16 40.99
CA GLU A 10 -31.83 27.70 41.29
C GLU A 10 -30.70 26.89 41.95
N ALA A 11 -29.54 27.02 41.29
CA ALA A 11 -28.21 26.73 41.77
C ALA A 11 -27.67 27.90 42.64
N PRO A 12 -26.70 27.62 43.52
CA PRO A 12 -25.77 28.64 43.98
C PRO A 12 -24.30 28.32 43.65
N THR A 13 -23.54 29.39 43.41
CA THR A 13 -22.07 29.47 43.28
C THR A 13 -21.43 29.69 44.69
N PRO A 14 -20.09 29.82 44.86
CA PRO A 14 -19.34 29.07 45.86
C PRO A 14 -18.94 29.94 47.07
N GLU A 15 -18.64 29.29 48.21
CA GLU A 15 -18.00 29.96 49.35
C GLU A 15 -16.61 29.43 49.64
N SER A 16 -15.71 30.40 49.80
CA SER A 16 -14.33 30.33 50.23
C SER A 16 -14.16 29.68 51.60
N GLY A 17 -13.20 28.77 51.72
CA GLY A 17 -12.72 28.24 52.99
C GLY A 17 -11.22 28.52 53.17
N VAL A 18 -10.90 29.50 54.02
CA VAL A 18 -9.55 29.75 54.54
C VAL A 18 -9.33 28.81 55.72
N SER A 19 -8.19 28.11 55.77
CA SER A 19 -7.59 27.79 57.07
C SER A 19 -6.07 27.62 56.98
N SER A 20 -5.43 28.38 57.86
CA SER A 20 -4.00 28.58 58.07
C SER A 20 -3.42 27.47 58.93
N THR A 21 -2.23 26.96 58.61
CA THR A 21 -1.39 26.27 59.60
C THR A 21 0.10 26.50 59.35
N ALA A 22 0.70 27.18 60.34
CA ALA A 22 2.08 27.13 60.83
C ALA A 22 3.26 27.29 59.85
N ALA A 23 3.94 28.44 60.01
CA ALA A 23 5.33 28.63 59.63
C ALA A 23 6.26 27.79 60.52
N VAL A 24 7.14 27.02 59.89
CA VAL A 24 8.35 26.49 60.52
C VAL A 24 9.53 27.14 59.82
N GLU A 25 10.26 27.90 60.61
CA GLU A 25 11.53 28.54 60.29
C GLU A 25 12.59 27.44 60.10
N ALA A 26 13.19 27.37 58.90
CA ALA A 26 14.33 26.50 58.62
C ALA A 26 15.48 27.36 58.06
N GLU A 27 16.64 27.20 58.69
CA GLU A 27 17.90 27.91 58.44
C GLU A 27 18.44 27.70 57.01
N PRO A 28 19.22 28.65 56.45
CA PRO A 28 19.80 28.49 55.13
C PRO A 28 21.01 27.54 55.17
N SER A 29 20.90 26.42 54.46
CA SER A 29 22.03 25.53 54.12
C SER A 29 22.59 25.88 52.73
N PRO A 30 23.86 25.52 52.45
CA PRO A 30 24.80 26.33 51.67
C PRO A 30 24.59 26.25 50.16
N SER A 31 25.01 27.33 49.48
CA SER A 31 25.21 27.37 48.02
C SER A 31 25.97 26.14 47.53
N GLU A 32 25.28 25.27 46.82
CA GLU A 32 25.90 24.32 45.90
C GLU A 32 26.40 25.11 44.67
N GLU A 33 27.71 25.05 44.49
CA GLU A 33 28.41 25.49 43.28
C GLU A 33 27.85 24.70 42.08
N PRO A 34 27.49 25.34 40.95
CA PRO A 34 26.93 24.62 39.81
C PRO A 34 27.97 23.65 39.26
N ALA A 35 27.67 22.35 39.35
CA ALA A 35 28.43 21.31 38.69
C ALA A 35 28.47 21.62 37.19
N THR A 36 29.68 21.73 36.65
CA THR A 36 29.90 21.98 35.23
C THR A 36 29.41 20.75 34.48
N GLU A 37 28.36 20.91 33.66
CA GLU A 37 27.87 19.88 32.76
C GLU A 37 29.04 19.36 31.90
N PRO A 38 29.32 18.04 31.88
CA PRO A 38 30.38 17.51 31.02
C PRO A 38 30.06 17.87 29.58
N ALA A 39 31.05 18.42 28.88
CA ALA A 39 30.92 18.81 27.48
C ALA A 39 30.33 17.65 26.66
N PRO A 40 29.42 17.93 25.71
CA PRO A 40 28.85 16.89 24.85
C PRO A 40 29.98 16.12 24.18
N GLU A 41 29.98 14.79 24.31
CA GLU A 41 30.91 13.93 23.60
C GLU A 41 30.83 14.25 22.10
N PRO A 42 31.97 14.36 21.39
CA PRO A 42 31.95 14.65 19.97
C PRO A 42 31.15 13.55 19.27
N SER A 43 30.07 13.95 18.59
CA SER A 43 29.28 13.05 17.75
C SER A 43 30.24 12.29 16.81
N PRO A 44 30.11 10.96 16.67
CA PRO A 44 30.99 10.19 15.80
C PRO A 44 30.91 10.78 14.40
N THR A 45 32.06 11.17 13.84
CA THR A 45 32.15 11.68 12.48
C THR A 45 31.52 10.65 11.54
N PRO A 46 30.52 11.02 10.72
CA PRO A 46 29.89 10.07 9.82
C PRO A 46 30.97 9.49 8.89
N PRO A 47 31.00 8.17 8.66
CA PRO A 47 31.97 7.57 7.78
C PRO A 47 31.80 8.17 6.38
N ALA A 48 32.90 8.57 5.74
CA ALA A 48 32.89 9.01 4.35
C ALA A 48 32.11 7.98 3.50
N ALA A 49 31.20 8.45 2.65
CA ALA A 49 30.48 7.56 1.75
C ALA A 49 31.48 7.02 0.73
N PHE A 50 31.85 5.77 0.93
CA PHE A 50 32.66 4.97 0.04
C PHE A 50 31.80 3.78 -0.38
N ALA A 51 31.90 3.40 -1.64
CA ALA A 51 31.30 2.18 -2.15
C ALA A 51 32.24 1.49 -3.13
N VAL A 52 32.05 0.19 -3.34
CA VAL A 52 32.71 -0.56 -4.40
C VAL A 52 31.70 -0.84 -5.50
N LEU A 53 32.10 -0.55 -6.74
CA LEU A 53 31.30 -0.86 -7.92
C LEU A 53 31.37 -2.37 -8.22
N ALA A 54 30.23 -3.06 -8.17
CA ALA A 54 30.07 -4.43 -8.64
C ALA A 54 29.20 -4.43 -9.90
N THR A 55 29.74 -4.85 -11.05
CA THR A 55 29.04 -4.74 -12.33
C THR A 55 28.68 -6.10 -12.91
N ALA A 56 27.39 -6.34 -13.16
CA ALA A 56 26.94 -7.28 -14.19
C ALA A 56 26.70 -6.57 -15.54
N GLY A 57 26.39 -5.27 -15.50
CA GLY A 57 26.16 -4.39 -16.64
C GLY A 57 27.34 -3.48 -17.01
N THR A 58 27.01 -2.40 -17.72
CA THR A 58 27.92 -1.37 -18.24
C THR A 58 27.53 0.00 -17.69
N SER A 59 28.50 0.75 -17.19
CA SER A 59 28.31 2.09 -16.64
C SER A 59 29.46 3.02 -17.01
N THR A 60 29.22 4.32 -16.84
CA THR A 60 30.26 5.33 -16.73
C THR A 60 30.43 5.75 -15.26
N LEU A 61 31.65 6.11 -14.90
CA LEU A 61 32.06 6.74 -13.67
C LEU A 61 32.71 8.08 -14.02
N ASP A 62 32.08 9.19 -13.65
CA ASP A 62 32.56 10.54 -13.93
C ASP A 62 32.90 10.76 -15.43
N GLY A 63 32.10 10.15 -16.31
CA GLY A 63 32.26 10.20 -17.77
C GLY A 63 33.30 9.24 -18.37
N ALA A 64 34.01 8.45 -17.56
CA ALA A 64 34.89 7.37 -18.02
C ALA A 64 34.20 6.00 -17.87
N PRO A 65 34.58 4.95 -18.62
CA PRO A 65 34.02 3.61 -18.41
C PRO A 65 34.22 3.12 -16.96
N GLY A 66 33.16 2.67 -16.31
CA GLY A 66 33.20 2.04 -14.99
C GLY A 66 33.77 0.62 -15.05
N ALA A 67 34.49 0.22 -14.00
CA ALA A 67 35.07 -1.12 -13.88
C ALA A 67 34.64 -1.80 -12.58
N ALA A 68 34.35 -3.10 -12.63
CA ALA A 68 34.11 -3.89 -11.43
C ALA A 68 35.30 -3.78 -10.46
N GLY A 69 35.00 -3.62 -9.17
CA GLY A 69 35.99 -3.41 -8.12
C GLY A 69 36.49 -1.97 -8.00
N ALA A 70 36.00 -1.03 -8.82
CA ALA A 70 36.36 0.37 -8.68
C ALA A 70 35.88 0.92 -7.34
N GLU A 71 36.79 1.54 -6.61
CA GLU A 71 36.49 2.31 -5.40
C GLU A 71 35.86 3.63 -5.80
N LEU A 72 34.69 3.90 -5.24
CA LEU A 72 33.92 5.11 -5.49
C LEU A 72 34.01 6.00 -4.27
N MET A 73 34.24 7.28 -4.52
CA MET A 73 34.35 8.29 -3.49
C MET A 73 33.11 9.19 -3.51
N ALA A 74 32.92 9.92 -2.43
CA ALA A 74 31.90 10.94 -2.35
C ALA A 74 31.98 11.91 -3.55
N GLY A 75 30.83 12.24 -4.14
CA GLY A 75 30.73 13.06 -5.34
C GLY A 75 30.88 12.31 -6.66
N SER A 76 31.33 11.05 -6.67
CA SER A 76 31.39 10.23 -7.90
C SER A 76 30.00 10.04 -8.51
N VAL A 77 29.90 10.23 -9.81
CA VAL A 77 28.67 10.05 -10.59
C VAL A 77 28.73 8.73 -11.36
N VAL A 78 27.75 7.87 -11.11
CA VAL A 78 27.55 6.60 -11.80
C VAL A 78 26.35 6.72 -12.73
N GLU A 79 26.57 6.51 -14.03
CA GLU A 79 25.48 6.43 -15.01
C GLU A 79 25.45 5.02 -15.59
N VAL A 80 24.30 4.35 -15.52
CA VAL A 80 24.16 2.96 -15.98
C VAL A 80 23.65 2.96 -17.41
N THR A 81 24.41 2.37 -18.32
CA THR A 81 24.08 2.38 -19.76
C THR A 81 23.38 1.11 -20.23
N ALA A 82 23.72 -0.06 -19.67
CA ALA A 82 23.04 -1.31 -19.99
C ALA A 82 23.24 -2.36 -18.89
N GLY A 83 22.18 -3.09 -18.54
CA GLY A 83 22.19 -4.10 -17.48
C GLY A 83 22.34 -3.51 -16.07
N PRO A 84 22.06 -4.29 -15.02
CA PRO A 84 22.11 -3.80 -13.66
C PRO A 84 23.54 -3.60 -13.15
N VAL A 85 23.71 -2.59 -12.32
CA VAL A 85 24.97 -2.26 -11.63
C VAL A 85 24.70 -2.16 -10.14
N ALA A 86 25.59 -2.72 -9.30
CA ALA A 86 25.48 -2.69 -7.86
C ALA A 86 26.57 -1.83 -7.22
N LEU A 87 26.20 -1.05 -6.23
CA LEU A 87 27.07 -0.27 -5.35
C LEU A 87 27.05 -0.94 -3.98
N GLN A 88 28.19 -1.49 -3.55
CA GLN A 88 28.32 -2.18 -2.28
C GLN A 88 28.98 -1.25 -1.25
N TYR A 89 28.31 -1.03 -0.12
CA TYR A 89 28.81 -0.19 0.96
C TYR A 89 29.50 -1.04 2.05
N PRO A 90 30.49 -0.49 2.79
CA PRO A 90 31.21 -1.23 3.84
C PRO A 90 30.34 -1.76 4.98
N ASP A 91 29.17 -1.17 5.19
CA ASP A 91 28.22 -1.62 6.22
C ASP A 91 27.37 -2.82 5.77
N GLY A 92 27.59 -3.32 4.55
CA GLY A 92 26.84 -4.43 3.96
C GLY A 92 25.59 -3.99 3.21
N SER A 93 25.26 -2.70 3.18
CA SER A 93 24.15 -2.19 2.38
C SER A 93 24.49 -2.22 0.89
N VAL A 94 23.48 -2.42 0.05
CA VAL A 94 23.64 -2.52 -1.39
C VAL A 94 22.60 -1.64 -2.09
N VAL A 95 23.05 -0.86 -3.07
CA VAL A 95 22.19 -0.13 -4.01
C VAL A 95 22.41 -0.73 -5.40
N ARG A 96 21.37 -1.34 -5.98
CA ARG A 96 21.37 -1.77 -7.37
C ARG A 96 20.66 -0.73 -8.22
N LEU A 97 21.20 -0.47 -9.39
CA LEU A 97 20.75 0.54 -10.33
C LEU A 97 20.41 -0.16 -11.64
N ASP A 98 19.23 0.13 -12.19
CA ASP A 98 18.82 -0.35 -13.50
C ASP A 98 19.49 0.47 -14.63
N ALA A 99 19.38 -0.02 -15.87
CA ALA A 99 19.79 0.74 -17.04
C ALA A 99 19.03 2.07 -17.15
N GLY A 100 19.76 3.14 -17.49
CA GLY A 100 19.23 4.51 -17.55
C GLY A 100 19.30 5.25 -16.21
N SER A 101 19.73 4.59 -15.13
CA SER A 101 19.85 5.25 -13.83
C SER A 101 21.08 6.14 -13.71
N THR A 102 20.91 7.27 -13.04
CA THR A 102 21.99 8.19 -12.66
C THR A 102 22.03 8.34 -11.14
N PHE A 103 23.19 8.04 -10.56
CA PHE A 103 23.39 8.04 -9.12
C PHE A 103 24.67 8.79 -8.76
N THR A 104 24.57 9.74 -7.84
CA THR A 104 25.73 10.47 -7.30
C THR A 104 26.02 9.98 -5.90
N LEU A 105 27.24 9.53 -5.62
CA LEU A 105 27.64 9.13 -4.27
C LEU A 105 27.62 10.33 -3.33
N GLY A 106 27.07 10.10 -2.13
CA GLY A 106 26.79 11.17 -1.18
C GLY A 106 28.02 11.61 -0.40
N GLU A 107 27.85 12.65 0.40
CA GLU A 107 28.84 13.10 1.39
C GLU A 107 28.22 13.03 2.80
N GLY A 108 29.07 12.79 3.80
CA GLY A 108 28.67 12.80 5.22
C GLY A 108 27.60 11.77 5.54
N GLU A 109 26.41 12.24 5.95
CA GLU A 109 25.29 11.41 6.40
C GLU A 109 24.50 10.77 5.23
N THR A 110 24.66 11.28 4.01
CA THR A 110 23.97 10.76 2.82
C THR A 110 24.84 9.75 2.08
N ARG A 111 24.25 8.60 1.72
CA ARG A 111 24.91 7.54 0.95
C ARG A 111 24.97 7.86 -0.54
N GLY A 112 24.02 8.65 -1.04
CA GLY A 112 23.97 9.11 -2.41
C GLY A 112 22.63 9.70 -2.79
N THR A 113 22.55 10.11 -4.05
CA THR A 113 21.38 10.72 -4.66
C THR A 113 21.02 9.95 -5.93
N LEU A 114 19.80 9.44 -6.01
CA LEU A 114 19.20 8.97 -7.26
C LEU A 114 18.52 10.17 -7.95
N SER A 115 19.01 10.55 -9.13
CA SER A 115 18.47 11.68 -9.89
C SER A 115 17.56 11.25 -11.04
N GLU A 116 17.79 10.08 -11.61
CA GLU A 116 17.02 9.50 -12.74
C GLU A 116 17.12 7.97 -12.69
N GLY A 117 16.10 7.30 -13.23
CA GLY A 117 16.03 5.85 -13.39
C GLY A 117 15.45 5.13 -12.18
N LEU A 118 15.76 3.84 -12.06
CA LEU A 118 15.21 2.93 -11.05
C LEU A 118 16.34 2.31 -10.22
N SER A 119 16.10 2.18 -8.93
CA SER A 119 17.01 1.52 -7.99
C SER A 119 16.29 0.54 -7.08
N TRP A 120 17.03 -0.47 -6.66
CA TRP A 120 16.69 -1.38 -5.57
C TRP A 120 17.71 -1.19 -4.46
N VAL A 121 17.24 -1.01 -3.23
CA VAL A 121 18.08 -0.73 -2.07
C VAL A 121 17.83 -1.75 -0.99
N ARG A 122 18.91 -2.40 -0.53
CA ARG A 122 18.93 -3.24 0.67
C ARG A 122 19.82 -2.59 1.71
N VAL A 123 19.24 -2.24 2.85
CA VAL A 123 19.97 -1.64 3.97
C VAL A 123 20.28 -2.70 5.01
N ALA A 124 21.55 -2.80 5.40
CA ALA A 124 21.97 -3.76 6.42
C ALA A 124 21.27 -3.49 7.78
N PRO A 125 20.91 -4.52 8.57
CA PRO A 125 20.25 -4.33 9.87
C PRO A 125 21.07 -3.53 10.89
N GLN A 126 22.40 -3.67 10.83
CA GLN A 126 23.34 -3.07 11.78
C GLN A 126 24.22 -2.00 11.12
N SER A 127 23.65 -1.19 10.21
CA SER A 127 24.37 -0.03 9.69
C SER A 127 24.80 0.86 10.86
N ALA A 128 26.09 1.16 10.97
CA ALA A 128 26.69 1.92 12.09
C ALA A 128 26.20 3.39 12.19
N GLY A 129 25.26 3.77 11.33
CA GLY A 129 24.47 5.00 11.33
C GLY A 129 23.18 4.77 10.52
N GLN A 130 22.27 5.74 10.58
CA GLN A 130 21.06 5.73 9.76
C GLN A 130 21.46 5.79 8.27
N PHE A 131 21.01 4.83 7.46
CA PHE A 131 21.27 4.85 6.03
C PHE A 131 20.36 5.90 5.41
N ALA A 132 20.92 6.99 4.89
CA ALA A 132 20.15 8.04 4.21
C ALA A 132 20.46 8.06 2.71
N LEU A 133 19.42 8.12 1.89
CA LEU A 133 19.47 8.23 0.44
C LEU A 133 18.61 9.41 0.00
N SER A 134 19.15 10.28 -0.84
CA SER A 134 18.36 11.32 -1.50
C SER A 134 17.71 10.75 -2.76
N VAL A 135 16.40 10.95 -2.90
CA VAL A 135 15.63 10.54 -4.09
C VAL A 135 14.86 11.75 -4.57
N GLY A 136 15.33 12.36 -5.66
CA GLY A 136 14.88 13.70 -6.05
C GLY A 136 15.14 14.72 -4.94
N SER A 137 14.08 15.35 -4.42
CA SER A 137 14.18 16.32 -3.32
C SER A 137 13.98 15.74 -1.92
N ALA A 138 13.57 14.47 -1.80
CA ALA A 138 13.26 13.84 -0.53
C ALA A 138 14.49 13.11 0.04
N VAL A 139 14.61 13.10 1.38
CA VAL A 139 15.60 12.28 2.07
C VAL A 139 14.91 11.05 2.65
N VAL A 140 15.30 9.89 2.14
CA VAL A 140 14.82 8.58 2.58
C VAL A 140 15.82 8.01 3.56
N THR A 141 15.38 7.74 4.78
CA THR A 141 16.21 7.12 5.80
C THR A 141 15.69 5.77 6.20
N ALA A 142 16.58 4.81 6.39
CA ALA A 142 16.16 3.45 6.69
C ALA A 142 17.21 2.64 7.45
N GLN A 143 16.78 1.51 8.00
CA GLN A 143 17.63 0.54 8.71
C GLN A 143 17.03 -0.86 8.53
N GLY A 144 17.83 -1.85 8.10
CA GLY A 144 17.35 -3.23 7.95
C GLY A 144 16.13 -3.36 7.04
N THR A 145 16.14 -2.68 5.89
CA THR A 145 14.97 -2.54 5.01
C THR A 145 15.30 -2.88 3.58
N ALA A 146 14.25 -3.16 2.80
CA ALA A 146 14.34 -3.29 1.36
C ALA A 146 13.28 -2.42 0.69
N PHE A 147 13.71 -1.58 -0.23
CA PHE A 147 12.82 -0.68 -0.95
C PHE A 147 13.31 -0.44 -2.38
N ALA A 148 12.37 -0.14 -3.26
CA ALA A 148 12.64 0.34 -4.61
C ALA A 148 12.43 1.86 -4.65
N ALA A 149 13.23 2.57 -5.43
CA ALA A 149 13.05 4.00 -5.66
C ALA A 149 13.26 4.32 -7.14
N GLY A 150 12.39 5.14 -7.72
CA GLY A 150 12.44 5.50 -9.13
C GLY A 150 12.20 6.99 -9.36
N CYS A 151 12.93 7.56 -10.30
CA CYS A 151 12.79 8.94 -10.75
C CYS A 151 12.70 8.96 -12.29
N SER A 152 11.70 9.61 -12.84
CA SER A 152 11.60 9.83 -14.29
C SER A 152 10.80 11.08 -14.59
N GLY A 153 11.23 11.87 -15.59
CA GLY A 153 10.45 12.79 -16.44
C GLY A 153 9.36 13.71 -15.84
N GLY A 154 9.21 13.81 -14.51
CA GLY A 154 8.06 14.42 -13.86
C GLY A 154 7.85 14.09 -12.38
N GLY A 155 8.59 13.13 -11.80
CA GLY A 155 8.55 12.89 -10.36
C GLY A 155 9.39 11.70 -9.92
N CYS A 156 9.50 11.55 -8.60
CA CYS A 156 10.11 10.38 -7.97
C CYS A 156 9.08 9.64 -7.12
N HIS A 157 9.30 8.35 -6.94
CA HIS A 157 8.47 7.46 -6.13
C HIS A 157 9.34 6.44 -5.42
N LEU A 158 8.80 5.85 -4.36
CA LEU A 158 9.38 4.68 -3.71
C LEU A 158 8.30 3.66 -3.37
N ALA A 159 8.71 2.40 -3.25
CA ALA A 159 7.91 1.32 -2.71
C ALA A 159 8.74 0.57 -1.67
N VAL A 160 8.16 0.29 -0.50
CA VAL A 160 8.82 -0.43 0.59
C VAL A 160 8.34 -1.88 0.57
N LEU A 161 9.28 -2.81 0.51
CA LEU A 161 9.02 -4.25 0.39
C LEU A 161 9.34 -5.00 1.69
N GLU A 162 10.20 -4.42 2.53
CA GLU A 162 10.57 -4.96 3.83
C GLU A 162 10.87 -3.83 4.83
N GLY A 163 10.37 -3.98 6.06
CA GLY A 163 10.60 -3.03 7.14
C GLY A 163 9.80 -1.73 6.96
N ALA A 164 10.42 -0.60 7.26
CA ALA A 164 9.87 0.73 7.08
C ALA A 164 10.97 1.75 6.79
N VAL A 165 10.65 2.76 5.97
CA VAL A 165 11.52 3.90 5.71
C VAL A 165 10.89 5.17 6.27
N ASP A 166 11.71 6.12 6.70
CA ASP A 166 11.28 7.47 7.03
C ASP A 166 11.64 8.42 5.89
N VAL A 167 10.66 9.17 5.42
CA VAL A 167 10.77 10.08 4.28
C VAL A 167 10.40 11.46 4.78
N ASP A 168 11.41 12.32 4.96
CA ASP A 168 11.24 13.67 5.50
C ASP A 168 10.38 13.70 6.80
N GLY A 169 10.51 12.70 7.68
CA GLY A 169 9.75 12.56 8.93
C GLY A 169 8.42 11.82 8.82
N ALA A 170 8.05 11.31 7.64
CA ALA A 170 6.87 10.45 7.44
C ALA A 170 7.28 8.99 7.25
N THR A 171 6.73 8.09 8.07
CA THR A 171 6.98 6.66 7.95
C THR A 171 6.19 6.02 6.82
N VAL A 172 6.87 5.27 5.95
CA VAL A 172 6.30 4.41 4.91
C VAL A 172 6.68 2.96 5.24
N ALA A 173 5.69 2.10 5.47
CA ALA A 173 5.88 0.71 5.87
C ALA A 173 5.87 -0.24 4.66
N ALA A 174 6.34 -1.47 4.89
CA ALA A 174 6.27 -2.54 3.91
C ALA A 174 4.86 -2.72 3.32
N GLY A 175 4.79 -2.91 2.00
CA GLY A 175 3.54 -2.98 1.24
C GLY A 175 2.95 -1.61 0.90
N GLN A 176 3.68 -0.53 1.15
CA GLN A 176 3.28 0.83 0.78
C GLN A 176 4.24 1.45 -0.24
N ALA A 177 3.69 2.34 -1.06
CA ALA A 177 4.39 3.18 -2.00
C ALA A 177 4.09 4.66 -1.71
N LEU A 178 5.05 5.53 -2.00
CA LEU A 178 4.92 6.96 -1.80
C LEU A 178 5.43 7.71 -3.03
N ALA A 179 4.59 8.56 -3.61
CA ALA A 179 5.03 9.58 -4.55
C ALA A 179 5.76 10.68 -3.77
N LEU A 180 7.02 10.92 -4.12
CA LEU A 180 7.93 11.86 -3.45
C LEU A 180 7.65 13.30 -3.91
N THR A 181 6.48 13.78 -3.55
CA THR A 181 5.99 15.14 -3.78
C THR A 181 5.61 15.78 -2.46
N ALA A 182 5.57 17.10 -2.41
CA ALA A 182 5.21 17.82 -1.19
C ALA A 182 3.81 17.41 -0.71
N GLY A 183 3.73 16.81 0.49
CA GLY A 183 2.47 16.33 1.08
C GLY A 183 1.97 15.00 0.53
N GLY A 184 2.78 14.27 -0.26
CA GLY A 184 2.48 12.92 -0.72
C GLY A 184 2.05 12.02 0.45
N GLN A 185 1.06 11.17 0.21
CA GLN A 185 0.58 10.21 1.20
C GLN A 185 0.94 8.79 0.79
N PRO A 186 1.28 7.91 1.75
CA PRO A 186 1.49 6.50 1.46
C PRO A 186 0.22 5.90 0.83
N THR A 187 0.42 5.20 -0.26
CA THR A 187 -0.58 4.39 -0.97
C THR A 187 -0.14 2.92 -0.90
N PRO A 188 -1.02 1.96 -1.17
CA PRO A 188 -0.60 0.57 -1.29
C PRO A 188 0.42 0.38 -2.41
N ALA A 189 1.36 -0.54 -2.24
CA ALA A 189 2.20 -1.07 -3.30
C ALA A 189 1.59 -2.39 -3.81
N GLY A 190 1.81 -2.70 -5.09
CA GLY A 190 1.35 -3.96 -5.69
C GLY A 190 2.46 -4.70 -6.42
N TYR A 191 2.25 -5.99 -6.63
CA TYR A 191 3.14 -6.85 -7.40
C TYR A 191 3.41 -6.30 -8.81
N ASP A 192 2.36 -5.82 -9.48
CA ASP A 192 2.44 -5.26 -10.85
C ASP A 192 3.32 -4.01 -10.95
N THR A 193 3.38 -3.21 -9.89
CA THR A 193 4.22 -2.01 -9.80
C THR A 193 5.65 -2.29 -9.34
N THR A 194 5.95 -3.53 -8.93
CA THR A 194 7.21 -3.89 -8.29
C THR A 194 7.82 -5.13 -8.96
N PHE A 195 7.51 -6.34 -8.51
CA PHE A 195 8.16 -7.56 -8.98
C PHE A 195 7.68 -8.07 -10.35
N ALA A 196 6.65 -7.46 -10.95
CA ALA A 196 6.41 -7.60 -12.39
C ALA A 196 7.50 -6.89 -13.22
N HIS A 197 8.23 -5.93 -12.64
CA HIS A 197 9.40 -5.32 -13.25
C HIS A 197 10.62 -6.25 -13.13
N GLU A 198 11.16 -6.68 -14.28
CA GLU A 198 12.24 -7.68 -14.36
C GLU A 198 13.45 -7.29 -13.51
N PHE A 199 13.90 -6.03 -13.57
CA PHE A 199 15.01 -5.54 -12.76
C PHE A 199 14.77 -5.68 -11.25
N LEU A 200 13.59 -5.30 -10.74
CA LEU A 200 13.32 -5.33 -9.29
C LEU A 200 13.23 -6.77 -8.79
N LYS A 201 12.60 -7.65 -9.58
CA LYS A 201 12.59 -9.09 -9.30
C LYS A 201 14.00 -9.65 -9.25
N ALA A 202 14.79 -9.43 -10.29
CA ALA A 202 16.17 -9.92 -10.36
C ALA A 202 17.06 -9.35 -9.25
N ALA A 203 16.86 -8.09 -8.86
CA ALA A 203 17.62 -7.45 -7.78
C ALA A 203 17.32 -8.07 -6.40
N ALA A 204 16.05 -8.39 -6.12
CA ALA A 204 15.67 -9.10 -4.90
C ALA A 204 16.16 -10.55 -4.90
N ASP A 205 16.09 -11.25 -6.04
CA ASP A 205 16.60 -12.62 -6.18
C ASP A 205 18.14 -12.67 -6.04
N ALA A 206 18.85 -11.63 -6.51
CA ALA A 206 20.28 -11.47 -6.30
C ALA A 206 20.62 -11.29 -4.81
N ASP A 207 19.82 -10.51 -4.05
CA ASP A 207 20.01 -10.39 -2.60
C ASP A 207 19.94 -11.75 -1.90
N ALA A 208 18.97 -12.58 -2.22
CA ALA A 208 18.84 -13.91 -1.60
C ALA A 208 20.03 -14.83 -1.88
N THR A 209 20.78 -14.57 -2.97
CA THR A 209 21.99 -15.31 -3.32
C THR A 209 23.25 -14.72 -2.68
N GLU A 210 23.33 -13.39 -2.60
CA GLU A 210 24.54 -12.64 -2.23
C GLU A 210 24.58 -12.27 -0.74
N ILE A 211 23.43 -12.16 -0.08
CA ILE A 211 23.27 -11.68 1.29
C ILE A 211 22.60 -12.76 2.12
N GLU A 212 23.30 -13.25 3.15
CA GLU A 212 22.80 -14.30 4.03
C GLU A 212 21.48 -13.88 4.70
N GLY A 213 20.44 -14.68 4.49
CA GLY A 213 19.13 -14.48 5.11
C GLY A 213 18.23 -13.45 4.43
N ALA A 214 18.67 -12.81 3.34
CA ALA A 214 17.81 -11.92 2.57
C ALA A 214 16.73 -12.73 1.82
N PRO A 215 15.45 -12.30 1.85
CA PRO A 215 14.40 -12.96 1.07
C PRO A 215 14.51 -12.62 -0.42
N ASP A 216 14.14 -13.58 -1.26
CA ASP A 216 13.97 -13.40 -2.71
C ASP A 216 12.67 -12.63 -3.04
N ALA A 217 12.43 -12.33 -4.32
CA ALA A 217 11.26 -11.55 -4.72
C ALA A 217 9.94 -12.24 -4.36
N LEU A 218 9.88 -13.57 -4.47
CA LEU A 218 8.67 -14.33 -4.16
C LEU A 218 8.39 -14.33 -2.65
N THR A 219 9.41 -14.62 -1.84
CA THR A 219 9.31 -14.62 -0.38
C THR A 219 8.88 -13.25 0.13
N LEU A 220 9.40 -12.16 -0.46
CA LEU A 220 8.94 -10.80 -0.16
C LEU A 220 7.45 -10.61 -0.50
N ALA A 221 7.00 -11.03 -1.68
CA ALA A 221 5.59 -10.94 -2.07
C ALA A 221 4.67 -11.75 -1.14
N GLU A 222 5.08 -12.96 -0.75
CA GLU A 222 4.35 -13.81 0.20
C GLU A 222 4.29 -13.19 1.60
N ASN A 223 5.37 -12.57 2.08
CA ASN A 223 5.41 -11.85 3.35
C ASN A 223 4.46 -10.64 3.38
N LEU A 224 4.26 -9.98 2.24
CA LEU A 224 3.30 -8.88 2.08
C LEU A 224 1.84 -9.38 1.96
N GLY A 225 1.67 -10.66 1.63
CA GLY A 225 0.39 -11.36 1.63
C GLY A 225 -0.49 -11.10 0.41
N PRO A 226 -1.71 -11.67 0.39
CA PRO A 226 -2.58 -11.71 -0.80
C PRO A 226 -2.98 -10.34 -1.37
N LYS A 227 -2.99 -9.29 -0.54
CA LYS A 227 -3.33 -7.92 -0.96
C LYS A 227 -2.28 -7.30 -1.88
N PHE A 228 -1.05 -7.79 -1.82
CA PHE A 228 0.01 -7.36 -2.71
C PHE A 228 -0.09 -8.03 -4.09
N ALA A 229 -0.77 -9.17 -4.20
CA ALA A 229 -0.87 -9.96 -5.42
C ALA A 229 -1.69 -9.26 -6.53
N SER A 230 -1.40 -9.64 -7.77
CA SER A 230 -2.10 -9.11 -8.95
C SER A 230 -3.51 -9.71 -9.07
N TRP A 231 -4.47 -8.88 -9.48
CA TRP A 231 -5.85 -9.30 -9.77
C TRP A 231 -6.04 -9.62 -11.25
N VAL A 232 -5.49 -10.76 -11.67
CA VAL A 232 -5.53 -11.23 -13.06
C VAL A 232 -5.90 -12.71 -13.17
N GLY A 233 -6.68 -13.03 -14.21
CA GLY A 233 -7.07 -14.41 -14.54
C GLY A 233 -8.53 -14.71 -14.22
N THR A 234 -8.87 -16.00 -14.16
CA THR A 234 -10.26 -16.46 -14.01
C THR A 234 -10.46 -17.10 -12.64
N MET A 235 -11.56 -16.74 -11.96
CA MET A 235 -12.00 -17.39 -10.73
C MET A 235 -13.47 -17.78 -10.86
N SER A 236 -13.81 -18.96 -10.38
CA SER A 236 -15.17 -19.47 -10.31
C SER A 236 -15.60 -19.59 -8.85
N GLY A 237 -16.89 -19.43 -8.59
CA GLY A 237 -17.38 -19.38 -7.24
C GLY A 237 -18.89 -19.34 -7.15
N THR A 238 -19.39 -19.20 -5.93
CA THR A 238 -20.81 -19.32 -5.66
C THR A 238 -21.31 -18.10 -4.89
N ARG A 239 -22.36 -17.46 -5.40
CA ARG A 239 -23.08 -16.38 -4.73
C ARG A 239 -24.22 -16.94 -3.90
N THR A 240 -24.30 -16.56 -2.63
CA THR A 240 -25.44 -16.88 -1.75
C THR A 240 -26.15 -15.61 -1.31
N VAL A 241 -27.47 -15.52 -1.46
CA VAL A 241 -28.27 -14.40 -0.91
C VAL A 241 -28.43 -14.60 0.60
N THR A 242 -27.94 -13.68 1.42
CA THR A 242 -27.89 -13.83 2.88
C THR A 242 -28.96 -13.02 3.60
N ALA A 243 -29.38 -11.89 3.03
CA ALA A 243 -30.42 -11.05 3.59
C ALA A 243 -31.21 -10.35 2.48
N CYS A 244 -32.44 -9.99 2.83
CA CYS A 244 -33.27 -9.11 2.03
C CYS A 244 -34.02 -8.13 2.94
N THR A 245 -34.06 -6.86 2.53
CA THR A 245 -34.85 -5.83 3.20
C THR A 245 -35.76 -5.13 2.19
N GLY A 246 -37.01 -4.89 2.58
CA GLY A 246 -38.07 -4.33 1.72
C GLY A 246 -39.23 -5.30 1.52
N THR A 247 -40.22 -4.88 0.75
CA THR A 247 -41.45 -5.65 0.51
C THR A 247 -41.35 -6.56 -0.71
N ASP A 248 -40.29 -6.41 -1.52
CA ASP A 248 -40.05 -7.23 -2.71
C ASP A 248 -38.55 -7.61 -2.83
N CYS A 249 -38.23 -8.86 -2.44
CA CYS A 249 -36.88 -9.43 -2.60
C CYS A 249 -36.59 -9.84 -4.06
N GLY A 250 -37.54 -9.64 -4.97
CA GLY A 250 -37.45 -10.07 -6.35
C GLY A 250 -37.29 -11.58 -6.48
N SER A 251 -36.67 -12.01 -7.59
CA SER A 251 -36.56 -13.42 -7.99
C SER A 251 -35.53 -14.25 -7.19
N PHE A 252 -34.85 -13.69 -6.20
CA PHE A 252 -33.76 -14.35 -5.48
C PHE A 252 -34.05 -14.41 -3.97
N PRO A 253 -34.67 -15.48 -3.45
CA PRO A 253 -34.97 -15.61 -2.04
C PRO A 253 -33.69 -15.72 -1.18
N VAL A 254 -33.79 -15.39 0.11
CA VAL A 254 -32.69 -15.65 1.06
C VAL A 254 -32.36 -17.15 1.05
N GLY A 255 -31.08 -17.48 0.94
CA GLY A 255 -30.56 -18.82 0.75
C GLY A 255 -30.45 -19.26 -0.70
N ASP A 256 -30.83 -18.43 -1.68
CA ASP A 256 -30.62 -18.72 -3.09
C ASP A 256 -29.12 -18.78 -3.40
N VAL A 257 -28.71 -19.80 -4.15
CA VAL A 257 -27.31 -20.12 -4.45
C VAL A 257 -27.15 -20.15 -5.97
N ALA A 258 -26.17 -19.40 -6.50
CA ALA A 258 -25.90 -19.36 -7.94
C ALA A 258 -24.40 -19.35 -8.23
N ASP A 259 -23.99 -20.19 -9.17
CA ASP A 259 -22.61 -20.24 -9.63
C ASP A 259 -22.29 -19.04 -10.53
N ARG A 260 -21.04 -18.58 -10.41
CA ARG A 260 -20.49 -17.42 -11.12
C ARG A 260 -19.07 -17.75 -11.54
N THR A 261 -18.73 -17.38 -12.77
CA THR A 261 -17.34 -17.34 -13.22
C THR A 261 -16.99 -15.90 -13.52
N TYR A 262 -15.82 -15.48 -13.11
CA TYR A 262 -15.31 -14.15 -13.33
C TYR A 262 -13.92 -14.22 -13.92
N THR A 263 -13.66 -13.36 -14.88
CA THR A 263 -12.32 -13.15 -15.43
C THR A 263 -11.93 -11.70 -15.19
N PHE A 264 -10.74 -11.48 -14.65
CA PHE A 264 -10.23 -10.18 -14.22
C PHE A 264 -8.99 -9.79 -15.00
N GLY A 265 -8.89 -8.49 -15.27
CA GLY A 265 -7.65 -7.81 -15.58
C GLY A 265 -7.67 -6.42 -14.95
N VAL A 266 -7.09 -6.29 -13.75
CA VAL A 266 -6.81 -4.97 -13.15
C VAL A 266 -5.38 -4.60 -13.47
N ASP A 267 -5.18 -3.39 -14.00
CA ASP A 267 -3.85 -2.87 -14.31
C ASP A 267 -3.48 -1.81 -13.27
N CYS A 268 -2.52 -2.15 -12.41
CA CYS A 268 -2.03 -1.26 -11.37
C CYS A 268 -0.72 -0.55 -11.72
N THR A 269 -0.24 -0.65 -12.97
CA THR A 269 1.04 -0.06 -13.39
C THR A 269 1.10 1.46 -13.22
N THR A 270 -0.05 2.15 -13.22
CA THR A 270 -0.14 3.60 -13.00
C THR A 270 -0.30 3.99 -11.52
N GLY A 271 -0.30 3.03 -10.60
CA GLY A 271 -0.50 3.24 -9.16
C GLY A 271 -1.96 3.10 -8.70
N PHE A 272 -2.17 3.35 -7.40
CA PHE A 272 -3.44 3.14 -6.71
C PHE A 272 -4.26 4.44 -6.52
N PRO A 273 -5.61 4.37 -6.57
CA PRO A 273 -6.42 3.20 -6.90
C PRO A 273 -6.27 2.85 -8.40
N CYS A 274 -6.17 1.57 -8.70
CA CYS A 274 -6.06 1.08 -10.07
C CYS A 274 -7.41 0.68 -10.64
N VAL A 275 -7.52 0.79 -11.96
CA VAL A 275 -8.75 0.49 -12.69
C VAL A 275 -8.53 -0.71 -13.59
N GLY A 276 -9.59 -1.47 -13.80
CA GLY A 276 -9.56 -2.69 -14.59
C GLY A 276 -10.86 -2.95 -15.30
N VAL A 277 -10.83 -3.95 -16.16
CA VAL A 277 -12.03 -4.49 -16.78
C VAL A 277 -12.08 -5.97 -16.45
N GLY A 278 -13.22 -6.41 -15.95
CA GLY A 278 -13.53 -7.82 -15.76
C GLY A 278 -14.68 -8.23 -16.65
N THR A 279 -14.84 -9.54 -16.83
CA THR A 279 -16.06 -10.12 -17.37
C THR A 279 -16.64 -11.10 -16.37
N THR A 280 -17.92 -11.00 -16.07
CA THR A 280 -18.64 -12.03 -15.32
C THR A 280 -19.49 -12.86 -16.26
N THR A 281 -19.50 -14.16 -16.04
CA THR A 281 -20.39 -15.10 -16.69
C THR A 281 -21.29 -15.74 -15.64
N TYR A 282 -22.59 -15.77 -15.89
CA TYR A 282 -23.57 -16.31 -14.96
C TYR A 282 -24.73 -17.00 -15.67
N GLY A 283 -25.23 -18.06 -15.04
CA GLY A 283 -26.40 -18.79 -15.53
C GLY A 283 -27.72 -18.13 -15.11
N MET A 284 -28.67 -18.06 -16.03
CA MET A 284 -30.09 -17.80 -15.76
C MET A 284 -30.92 -18.92 -16.42
N GLY A 285 -31.30 -19.93 -15.64
CA GLY A 285 -31.97 -21.12 -16.17
C GLY A 285 -31.03 -21.96 -17.08
N THR A 286 -31.37 -22.11 -18.36
CA THR A 286 -30.52 -22.83 -19.34
C THR A 286 -29.63 -21.89 -20.17
N GLU A 287 -29.69 -20.59 -19.94
CA GLU A 287 -28.94 -19.58 -20.70
C GLU A 287 -27.76 -19.04 -19.88
N THR A 288 -26.65 -18.79 -20.56
CA THR A 288 -25.46 -18.17 -19.99
C THR A 288 -25.36 -16.73 -20.47
N LEU A 289 -25.26 -15.79 -19.54
CA LEU A 289 -25.03 -14.38 -19.84
C LEU A 289 -23.61 -13.97 -19.47
N THR A 290 -23.05 -13.06 -20.26
CA THR A 290 -21.76 -12.45 -20.03
C THR A 290 -21.93 -10.94 -19.95
N ALA A 291 -21.32 -10.31 -18.94
CA ALA A 291 -21.33 -8.87 -18.74
C ALA A 291 -19.91 -8.35 -18.48
N GLU A 292 -19.60 -7.18 -19.04
CA GLU A 292 -18.35 -6.45 -18.78
C GLU A 292 -18.50 -5.62 -17.50
N LEU A 293 -17.44 -5.57 -16.69
CA LEU A 293 -17.42 -5.00 -15.35
C LEU A 293 -16.31 -3.96 -15.22
N PRO A 294 -16.63 -2.68 -14.98
CA PRO A 294 -15.62 -1.67 -14.68
C PRO A 294 -15.15 -1.83 -13.24
N MET A 295 -13.93 -2.31 -13.06
CA MET A 295 -13.37 -2.65 -11.74
C MET A 295 -12.49 -1.52 -11.21
N SER A 296 -12.45 -1.38 -9.90
CA SER A 296 -11.55 -0.51 -9.15
C SER A 296 -10.90 -1.30 -8.02
N TYR A 297 -9.58 -1.20 -7.86
CA TYR A 297 -8.83 -1.78 -6.76
C TYR A 297 -8.11 -0.69 -5.98
N ASP A 298 -8.38 -0.58 -4.68
CA ASP A 298 -7.78 0.43 -3.80
C ASP A 298 -6.56 -0.07 -3.02
N GLY A 299 -6.10 -1.29 -3.31
CA GLY A 299 -5.01 -1.98 -2.60
C GLY A 299 -5.46 -2.76 -1.36
N GLN A 300 -6.77 -2.77 -1.08
CA GLN A 300 -7.40 -3.60 -0.06
C GLN A 300 -8.53 -4.41 -0.66
N GLN A 301 -9.38 -3.76 -1.46
CA GLN A 301 -10.61 -4.32 -1.99
C GLN A 301 -10.79 -4.00 -3.46
N VAL A 302 -11.24 -5.02 -4.21
CA VAL A 302 -11.73 -4.85 -5.56
C VAL A 302 -13.21 -4.56 -5.50
N SER A 303 -13.66 -3.55 -6.22
CA SER A 303 -15.08 -3.23 -6.33
C SER A 303 -15.50 -2.94 -7.76
N TYR A 304 -16.77 -3.20 -8.06
CA TYR A 304 -17.42 -2.76 -9.28
C TYR A 304 -18.91 -2.57 -9.04
N SER A 305 -19.52 -1.72 -9.85
CA SER A 305 -20.98 -1.57 -9.89
C SER A 305 -21.47 -1.85 -11.31
N TYR A 306 -22.54 -2.64 -11.41
CA TYR A 306 -23.21 -2.92 -12.66
C TYR A 306 -24.68 -2.55 -12.55
N GLN A 307 -25.19 -1.85 -13.56
CA GLN A 307 -26.59 -1.47 -13.66
C GLN A 307 -27.23 -2.20 -14.84
N SER A 308 -28.39 -2.80 -14.59
CA SER A 308 -29.22 -3.43 -15.61
C SER A 308 -30.64 -2.91 -15.53
N THR A 309 -31.23 -2.65 -16.69
CA THR A 309 -32.65 -2.30 -16.83
C THR A 309 -33.38 -3.48 -17.46
N TYR A 310 -34.41 -3.98 -16.79
CA TYR A 310 -35.24 -5.07 -17.29
C TYR A 310 -36.51 -4.52 -17.98
N PRO A 311 -37.08 -5.27 -18.95
CA PRO A 311 -38.30 -4.88 -19.64
C PRO A 311 -39.45 -4.58 -18.67
N PRO A 312 -40.49 -3.86 -19.14
CA PRO A 312 -41.64 -3.48 -18.32
C PRO A 312 -42.27 -4.67 -17.63
N CYS A 313 -43.01 -4.40 -16.56
CA CYS A 313 -43.77 -5.40 -15.81
C CYS A 313 -44.68 -6.19 -16.77
N SER A 314 -45.19 -7.34 -16.32
CA SER A 314 -45.96 -8.28 -17.17
C SER A 314 -47.19 -7.68 -17.87
N ASP A 315 -47.52 -6.42 -17.59
CA ASP A 315 -48.57 -5.60 -18.17
C ASP A 315 -48.07 -4.49 -19.13
N ASP A 316 -46.81 -4.55 -19.58
CA ASP A 316 -46.15 -3.59 -20.48
C ASP A 316 -46.07 -2.15 -19.92
N THR A 317 -46.15 -1.96 -18.60
CA THR A 317 -45.98 -0.66 -17.93
C THR A 317 -44.86 -0.68 -16.88
N GLY A 318 -44.10 0.42 -16.75
CA GLY A 318 -42.99 0.56 -15.80
C GLY A 318 -41.62 0.03 -16.29
N GLN A 319 -40.57 0.18 -15.48
CA GLN A 319 -39.23 -0.42 -15.69
C GLN A 319 -38.59 -0.75 -14.34
N TYR A 320 -37.82 -1.85 -14.29
CA TYR A 320 -36.97 -2.18 -13.15
C TYR A 320 -35.51 -1.84 -13.45
N ASP A 321 -34.95 -0.97 -12.62
CA ASP A 321 -33.53 -0.69 -12.60
C ASP A 321 -32.91 -1.42 -11.40
N THR A 322 -31.97 -2.31 -11.69
CA THR A 322 -31.19 -3.00 -10.67
C THR A 322 -29.76 -2.49 -10.72
N THR A 323 -29.26 -1.99 -9.59
CA THR A 323 -27.84 -1.67 -9.40
C THR A 323 -27.24 -2.69 -8.45
N ILE A 324 -26.19 -3.38 -8.87
CA ILE A 324 -25.45 -4.33 -8.03
C ILE A 324 -24.05 -3.78 -7.82
N THR A 325 -23.67 -3.58 -6.57
CA THR A 325 -22.31 -3.23 -6.17
C THR A 325 -21.66 -4.42 -5.51
N TRP A 326 -20.46 -4.75 -5.97
CA TRP A 326 -19.64 -5.82 -5.45
C TRP A 326 -18.39 -5.25 -4.80
N THR A 327 -18.00 -5.84 -3.67
CA THR A 327 -16.76 -5.52 -2.96
C THR A 327 -16.10 -6.80 -2.49
N TRP A 328 -14.85 -7.03 -2.88
CA TRP A 328 -14.10 -8.26 -2.62
C TRP A 328 -12.77 -7.99 -1.97
N THR A 329 -12.29 -8.95 -1.17
CA THR A 329 -10.99 -8.94 -0.50
C THR A 329 -10.22 -10.19 -0.91
N ALA A 330 -8.92 -10.06 -1.17
CA ALA A 330 -8.05 -11.20 -1.45
C ALA A 330 -7.79 -12.00 -0.17
N ASP A 331 -8.01 -13.32 -0.22
CA ASP A 331 -7.83 -14.24 0.90
C ASP A 331 -6.58 -15.10 0.74
N GLU A 332 -6.30 -15.55 -0.49
CA GLU A 332 -5.15 -16.38 -0.83
C GLU A 332 -4.55 -15.91 -2.15
N ALA A 333 -3.23 -16.08 -2.27
CA ALA A 333 -2.47 -15.81 -3.48
C ALA A 333 -1.38 -16.86 -3.65
N ALA A 334 -0.98 -17.08 -4.89
CA ALA A 334 0.09 -18.03 -5.24
C ALA A 334 0.78 -17.60 -6.53
N VAL A 335 1.94 -18.22 -6.81
CA VAL A 335 2.60 -18.06 -8.11
C VAL A 335 1.86 -18.86 -9.17
N VAL A 336 1.43 -18.18 -10.21
CA VAL A 336 0.87 -18.77 -11.43
C VAL A 336 1.53 -18.08 -12.62
N ASP A 337 2.12 -18.88 -13.52
CA ASP A 337 2.82 -18.37 -14.72
C ASP A 337 3.86 -17.27 -14.39
N ASP A 338 4.69 -17.53 -13.37
CA ASP A 338 5.73 -16.63 -12.84
C ASP A 338 5.25 -15.31 -12.21
N ALA A 339 3.94 -15.12 -12.04
CA ALA A 339 3.35 -13.97 -11.36
C ALA A 339 2.67 -14.37 -10.03
N TYR A 340 2.79 -13.52 -9.01
CA TYR A 340 2.08 -13.72 -7.74
C TYR A 340 0.66 -13.13 -7.85
N VAL A 341 -0.33 -14.01 -7.97
CA VAL A 341 -1.71 -13.66 -8.31
C VAL A 341 -2.69 -14.09 -7.23
N VAL A 342 -3.79 -13.36 -7.09
CA VAL A 342 -4.90 -13.77 -6.22
C VAL A 342 -5.48 -15.09 -6.73
N THR A 343 -5.58 -16.08 -5.85
CA THR A 343 -6.16 -17.41 -6.14
C THR A 343 -7.45 -17.65 -5.39
N LYS A 344 -7.73 -16.89 -4.33
CA LYS A 344 -8.98 -16.93 -3.60
C LYS A 344 -9.38 -15.55 -3.12
N ALA A 345 -10.66 -15.23 -3.24
CA ALA A 345 -11.23 -14.02 -2.71
C ALA A 345 -12.65 -14.23 -2.19
N THR A 346 -13.00 -13.43 -1.19
CA THR A 346 -14.35 -13.37 -0.61
C THR A 346 -14.87 -11.96 -0.66
N GLY A 347 -16.17 -11.81 -0.71
CA GLY A 347 -16.77 -10.49 -0.72
C GLY A 347 -18.26 -10.47 -0.59
N GLU A 348 -18.77 -9.26 -0.67
CA GLU A 348 -20.18 -8.94 -0.51
C GLU A 348 -20.73 -8.26 -1.76
N ALA A 349 -21.95 -8.63 -2.12
CA ALA A 349 -22.76 -7.96 -3.12
C ALA A 349 -23.89 -7.23 -2.42
N LYS A 350 -24.15 -5.99 -2.83
CA LYS A 350 -25.37 -5.28 -2.49
C LYS A 350 -26.13 -4.95 -3.76
N SER A 351 -27.32 -5.51 -3.90
CA SER A 351 -28.23 -5.24 -5.01
C SER A 351 -29.34 -4.31 -4.55
N ILE A 352 -29.57 -3.21 -5.25
CA ILE A 352 -30.67 -2.28 -5.03
C ILE A 352 -31.58 -2.32 -6.25
N ASN A 353 -32.86 -2.66 -6.04
CA ASN A 353 -33.88 -2.63 -7.07
C ASN A 353 -34.72 -1.36 -6.92
N ALA A 354 -34.83 -0.58 -7.98
CA ALA A 354 -35.70 0.58 -8.06
C ALA A 354 -36.71 0.39 -9.20
N SER A 355 -37.98 0.70 -8.92
CA SER A 355 -39.00 0.83 -9.97
C SER A 355 -39.19 2.30 -10.29
N SER A 356 -39.17 2.65 -11.58
CA SER A 356 -39.48 3.99 -12.06
C SER A 356 -40.98 4.29 -12.09
N ASP A 357 -41.83 3.26 -11.95
CA ASP A 357 -43.29 3.37 -11.75
C ASP A 357 -43.77 2.30 -10.73
N PRO A 358 -43.67 2.58 -9.42
CA PRO A 358 -44.04 1.60 -8.39
C PRO A 358 -45.55 1.31 -8.33
N GLY A 359 -46.39 2.17 -8.94
CA GLY A 359 -47.85 2.04 -8.90
C GLY A 359 -48.39 0.94 -9.81
N SER A 360 -47.71 0.64 -10.92
CA SER A 360 -48.09 -0.44 -11.86
C SER A 360 -47.47 -1.79 -11.49
N CYS A 361 -46.24 -1.79 -10.95
CA CYS A 361 -45.49 -3.03 -10.75
C CYS A 361 -45.72 -3.73 -9.40
N GLY A 362 -46.48 -3.12 -8.47
CA GLY A 362 -46.74 -3.67 -7.13
C GLY A 362 -45.51 -3.82 -6.22
N ALA A 363 -44.31 -3.53 -6.75
CA ALA A 363 -43.05 -3.66 -6.08
C ALA A 363 -42.55 -2.32 -5.56
N THR A 364 -42.38 -2.27 -4.26
CA THR A 364 -41.56 -1.29 -3.58
C THR A 364 -40.15 -1.86 -3.51
N GLY A 365 -39.15 -1.14 -4.03
CA GLY A 365 -37.77 -1.61 -4.15
C GLY A 365 -37.22 -2.35 -2.91
N GLY A 366 -36.32 -3.31 -3.16
CA GLY A 366 -35.69 -4.14 -2.15
C GLY A 366 -34.17 -4.11 -2.26
N THR A 367 -33.49 -4.39 -1.15
CA THR A 367 -32.05 -4.61 -1.10
C THR A 367 -31.76 -6.07 -0.80
N ASN A 368 -30.95 -6.72 -1.65
CA ASN A 368 -30.42 -8.06 -1.40
C ASN A 368 -28.92 -7.96 -1.10
N ASP A 369 -28.51 -8.60 0.00
CA ASP A 369 -27.10 -8.78 0.33
C ASP A 369 -26.69 -10.21 -0.04
N GLY A 370 -25.53 -10.36 -0.66
CA GLY A 370 -25.00 -11.64 -1.08
C GLY A 370 -23.56 -11.83 -0.65
N ALA A 371 -23.22 -13.03 -0.18
CA ALA A 371 -21.84 -13.45 0.01
C ALA A 371 -21.33 -14.14 -1.26
N LEU A 372 -20.07 -13.92 -1.61
CA LEU A 372 -19.38 -14.60 -2.70
C LEU A 372 -18.04 -15.10 -2.22
N GLU A 373 -17.76 -16.36 -2.54
CA GLU A 373 -16.44 -16.97 -2.43
C GLU A 373 -16.05 -17.42 -3.84
N VAL A 374 -14.90 -16.96 -4.31
CA VAL A 374 -14.33 -17.33 -5.61
C VAL A 374 -12.93 -17.90 -5.42
N ALA A 375 -12.62 -18.93 -6.19
CA ALA A 375 -11.31 -19.53 -6.27
C ALA A 375 -10.91 -19.69 -7.74
N ARG A 376 -9.61 -19.63 -8.01
CA ARG A 376 -9.06 -19.99 -9.32
C ARG A 376 -9.30 -21.49 -9.56
N ASP A 377 -9.72 -21.81 -10.77
CA ASP A 377 -10.00 -23.20 -11.20
C ASP A 377 -8.74 -24.08 -11.24
#